data_AF-A0A651HE69-F1
#
_entry.id   AF-A0A651HE69-F1
#
_cell.length_a   1.000
_cell.length_b   1.000
_cell.length_c   1.000
_cell.angle_alpha   90.00
_cell.angle_beta   90.00
_cell.angle_gamma   90.00
#
_symmetry.space_group_name_H-M   'P 1'
#
loop_
_entity.id
_entity.type
_entity.pdbx_description
1 polymer ?
#
loop_
_entity_poly.entity_id
_entity_poly.type
_entity_poly.pdbx_seq_one_letter_code
_entity_poly.pdbx_strand_id
1 'polypeptide(L)' 'MHDKLEETSVRGTIAHFLIRNGEGVEQEIQDRIQDIYARDGVEYMKTAGGLEIRLDRLTAFNGEVVT' A
#
# COMPACT_ATOMS: atom_id res chain seq x y z
N MET A 1 -11.18 4.62 4.08
CA MET A 1 -9.80 4.27 3.68
C MET A 1 -9.67 2.77 3.46
N HIS A 2 -10.09 1.93 4.42
CA HIS A 2 -10.10 0.46 4.31
C HIS A 2 -10.88 -0.05 3.07
N ASP A 3 -12.09 0.45 2.83
CA ASP A 3 -12.97 0.05 1.71
C ASP A 3 -12.32 0.08 0.31
N LYS A 4 -11.53 1.12 -0.02
CA LYS A 4 -10.93 1.27 -1.36
C LYS A 4 -9.74 0.36 -1.58
N LEU A 5 -8.97 0.11 -0.52
CA LEU A 5 -7.83 -0.81 -0.57
C LEU A 5 -8.31 -2.26 -0.65
N GLU A 6 -9.37 -2.60 0.09
CA GLU A 6 -10.05 -3.89 -0.06
C GLU A 6 -10.63 -4.06 -1.48
N GLU A 7 -11.36 -3.08 -2.01
CA GLU A 7 -11.90 -3.17 -3.37
C GLU A 7 -10.78 -3.33 -4.43
N THR A 8 -9.66 -2.62 -4.27
CA THR A 8 -8.53 -2.72 -5.21
C THR A 8 -7.79 -4.05 -5.09
N SER A 9 -7.68 -4.59 -3.87
CA SER A 9 -7.11 -5.93 -3.63
C SER A 9 -7.98 -7.02 -4.24
N VAL A 10 -9.31 -6.88 -4.11
CA VAL A 10 -10.29 -7.79 -4.72
C VAL A 10 -10.28 -7.68 -6.24
N ARG A 11 -10.21 -6.46 -6.80
CA ARG A 11 -10.12 -6.22 -8.25
C ARG A 11 -8.82 -6.72 -8.86
N GLY A 12 -7.74 -6.74 -8.09
CA GLY A 12 -6.45 -7.18 -8.57
C GLY A 12 -5.84 -6.27 -9.64
N THR A 13 -6.22 -5.00 -9.63
CA THR A 13 -5.68 -3.98 -10.53
C THR A 13 -4.32 -3.49 -10.05
N ILE A 14 -3.48 -3.07 -10.99
CA ILE A 14 -2.24 -2.37 -10.67
C ILE A 14 -2.61 -1.06 -9.99
N ALA A 15 -2.06 -0.83 -8.81
CA ALA A 15 -2.22 0.39 -8.05
C ALA A 15 -0.90 1.13 -7.90
N HIS A 16 -1.01 2.44 -7.73
CA HIS A 16 0.11 3.36 -7.54
C HIS A 16 0.18 3.72 -6.05
N PHE A 17 1.34 3.55 -5.45
CA PHE A 17 1.58 3.78 -4.04
C PHE A 17 2.70 4.80 -3.90
N LEU A 18 2.49 5.81 -3.07
CA LEU A 18 3.59 6.65 -2.58
C LEU A 18 3.85 6.24 -1.13
N ILE A 19 5.09 5.83 -0.85
CA ILE A 19 5.50 5.41 0.49
C ILE A 19 6.63 6.28 1.00
N ARG A 20 6.62 6.63 2.28
CA ARG A 20 7.75 7.30 2.93
C ARG A 20 8.68 6.26 3.56
N ASN A 21 9.93 6.22 3.10
CA ASN A 21 10.93 5.32 3.68
C ASN A 21 11.47 5.86 5.03
N GLY A 22 12.33 5.08 5.69
CA GLY A 22 12.92 5.45 6.99
C GLY A 22 13.84 6.68 6.97
N GLU A 23 14.20 7.18 5.78
CA GLU A 23 15.01 8.38 5.58
C GLU A 23 14.15 9.61 5.26
N GLY A 24 12.82 9.46 5.26
CA GLY A 24 11.88 10.52 4.92
C GLY A 24 11.71 10.76 3.42
N VAL A 25 12.30 9.92 2.57
CA VAL A 25 12.20 9.99 1.12
C VAL A 25 10.95 9.26 0.64
N GLU A 26 10.19 9.89 -0.24
CA GLU A 26 9.04 9.28 -0.88
C GLU A 26 9.48 8.39 -2.05
N GLN A 27 8.98 7.15 -2.08
CA GLN A 27 9.16 6.22 -3.18
C GLN A 27 7.80 5.91 -3.80
N GLU A 28 7.75 6.04 -5.12
CA GLU A 28 6.61 5.62 -5.92
C GLU A 28 6.77 4.15 -6.30
N ILE A 29 5.74 3.35 -6.03
CA ILE A 29 5.67 1.94 -6.34
C ILE A 29 4.40 1.71 -7.15
N GLN A 30 4.52 1.00 -8.27
CA GLN A 30 3.38 0.60 -9.08
C GLN A 30 3.32 -0.93 -9.10
N ASP A 31 2.35 -1.51 -8.40
CA ASP A 31 2.22 -2.97 -8.31
C ASP A 31 0.76 -3.35 -7.99
N ARG A 32 0.43 -4.64 -8.13
CA ARG A 32 -0.86 -5.18 -7.74
C ARG A 32 -0.83 -5.54 -6.26
N ILE A 33 -1.87 -5.16 -5.52
CA ILE A 33 -2.05 -5.65 -4.15
C ILE A 33 -2.41 -7.13 -4.21
N GLN A 34 -1.59 -7.96 -3.58
CA GLN A 34 -1.84 -9.39 -3.44
C GLN A 34 -2.63 -9.67 -2.17
N ASP A 35 -2.25 -9.04 -1.06
CA ASP A 35 -2.86 -9.28 0.25
C ASP A 35 -2.67 -8.07 1.18
N ILE A 36 -3.60 -7.87 2.12
CA ILE A 36 -3.50 -6.86 3.19
C ILE A 36 -3.75 -7.58 4.50
N TYR A 37 -2.83 -7.44 5.46
CA TYR A 37 -2.91 -8.12 6.75
C TYR A 37 -2.34 -7.25 7.86
N ALA A 38 -2.82 -7.48 9.08
CA ALA A 38 -2.26 -6.88 10.28
C ALA A 38 -1.26 -7.84 10.94
N ARG A 39 -0.10 -7.32 11.34
CA ARG A 39 0.92 -8.02 12.11
C ARG A 39 1.40 -7.13 13.25
N ASP A 40 1.31 -7.63 14.48
CA ASP A 40 1.74 -6.90 15.69
C ASP A 40 1.03 -5.53 15.87
N GLY A 41 -0.25 -5.46 15.46
CA GLY A 41 -1.03 -4.21 15.51
C GLY A 41 -0.71 -3.20 14.40
N VAL A 42 0.17 -3.55 13.46
CA VAL A 42 0.51 -2.71 12.30
C VAL A 42 -0.04 -3.34 11.03
N GLU A 43 -0.63 -2.53 10.16
CA GLU A 43 -1.16 -2.99 8.88
C GLU A 43 -0.07 -3.03 7.80
N TYR A 44 -0.04 -4.12 7.04
CA TYR A 44 0.89 -4.41 5.96
C TYR A 44 0.14 -4.75 4.69
N MET A 45 0.74 -4.37 3.56
CA MET A 45 0.29 -4.69 2.22
C MET A 45 1.39 -5.49 1.54
N LYS A 46 1.02 -6.66 1.00
CA LYS A 46 1.90 -7.47 0.16
C LYS A 46 1.53 -7.26 -1.30
N THR A 47 2.51 -6.96 -2.14
CA THR A 47 2.32 -6.83 -3.58
C THR A 47 2.55 -8.16 -4.30
N ALA A 48 2.05 -8.27 -5.53
CA ALA A 48 2.26 -9.45 -6.37
C ALA A 48 3.74 -9.68 -6.69
N GLY A 49 4.55 -8.61 -6.75
CA GLY A 49 6.01 -8.68 -6.85
C GLY A 49 6.72 -9.23 -5.59
N GLY A 50 5.99 -9.48 -4.50
CA GLY A 50 6.53 -9.99 -3.23
C GLY A 50 7.04 -8.91 -2.29
N LEU A 51 6.76 -7.63 -2.58
CA LEU A 51 7.12 -6.51 -1.71
C LEU A 51 6.13 -6.40 -0.56
N GLU A 52 6.64 -6.31 0.68
CA GLU A 52 5.85 -6.06 1.88
C GLU A 52 6.02 -4.60 2.30
N ILE A 53 4.91 -3.86 2.36
CA ILE A 53 4.87 -2.42 2.61
C ILE A 53 4.01 -2.16 3.84
N ARG A 54 4.49 -1.36 4.79
CA ARG A 54 3.68 -0.89 5.93
C ARG A 54 2.70 0.18 5.47
N LEU A 55 1.41 -0.02 5.74
CA LEU A 55 0.35 0.94 5.39
C LEU A 55 0.47 2.26 6.16
N ASP A 56 1.00 2.22 7.38
CA ASP A 56 1.38 3.41 8.18
C ASP A 56 2.42 4.31 7.49
N ARG A 57 3.14 3.79 6.48
CA ARG A 57 4.11 4.56 5.67
C ARG A 57 3.57 4.98 4.31
N LEU A 58 2.32 4.61 3.99
CA LEU A 58 1.69 4.97 2.72
C LEU A 58 1.22 6.43 2.81
N THR A 59 1.77 7.30 1.96
CA THR A 59 1.42 8.73 1.90
C THR A 59 0.38 9.02 0.83
N ALA A 60 0.34 8.24 -0.25
CA ALA A 60 -0.73 8.32 -1.24
C ALA A 60 -1.03 6.96 -1.88
N PHE A 61 -2.26 6.81 -2.38
CA PHE A 61 -2.75 5.65 -3.11
C PHE A 61 -3.53 6.10 -4.33
N ASN A 62 -3.14 5.67 -5.53
CA ASN A 62 -3.75 6.05 -6.81
C ASN A 62 -3.95 7.58 -6.97
N GLY A 63 -3.00 8.37 -6.47
CA GLY A 63 -3.08 9.84 -6.49
C GLY A 63 -3.96 10.46 -5.40
N GLU A 64 -4.62 9.66 -4.56
CA GLU A 64 -5.33 10.13 -3.37
C GLU A 64 -4.38 10.12 -2.17
N VAL A 65 -4.18 11.28 -1.55
CA VAL A 65 -3.39 11.38 -0.31
C VAL A 65 -4.13 10.66 0.80
N VAL A 66 -3.42 9.75 1.46
CA VAL A 66 -3.90 9.01 2.61
C VAL A 66 -3.32 9.69 3.85
N THR A 67 -4.08 10.62 4.43
CA THR A 67 -3.76 11.36 5.67
C THR A 67 -4.57 10.82 6.84
#